data_AF-A0A673CYZ2-F1
#
_entry.id   AF-A0A673CYZ2-F1
#
_cell.length_a   1.000
_cell.length_b   1.000
_cell.length_c   1.000
_cell.angle_alpha   90.00
_cell.angle_beta   90.00
_cell.angle_gamma   90.00
#
_symmetry.space_group_name_H-M   'P 1'
#
loop_
_entity.id
_entity.type
_entity.pdbx_description
1 polymer ?
#
loop_
_entity_poly.entity_id
_entity_poly.type
_entity_poly.pdbx_seq_one_letter_code
_entity_poly.pdbx_strand_id
1 'polypeptide(L)'
;MPPKKSQLKVKAANVSSSLDLESEDISLETTVPTTEDVSSSDELRNGSQKMTRQLIEKKELLHNIQLLKIELSQKNLIIDNMKADHMSKIEELEEKLNDTLHQKQVLALRLDSQLKVAQEENRKQQSLRKQEMETILLRQQQLEETNRQLCEKAGELRRSLRELDISHDRYLELRDFPEDRLSIQEYVAMRFYEVVTPLRDEVKELSVKKSTLTEELDIHRSQMKSLMESYEEERRLRTELELRCQKLTLELADTKQRIQEGDYRRENYPMLKRERDTCEAELKELKRRFETLDLSHTALTRERNTLSKEVATLQQSVTLLQKDKEYLHRQNMELNVRCAHEEDRLERLQVQLEDTKKAREEAYEKYINTIISI
;
A
#
# COMPACT_ATOMS: atom_id res chain seq x y z
N MET A 1 5.33 21.09 -49.70
CA MET A 1 3.96 21.59 -49.98
C MET A 1 3.64 22.70 -49.01
N PRO A 2 3.49 23.95 -49.49
CA PRO A 2 2.23 24.69 -49.34
C PRO A 2 1.94 25.53 -50.62
N PRO A 3 0.99 26.50 -50.68
CA PRO A 3 -0.24 26.35 -51.45
C PRO A 3 -0.33 27.21 -52.72
N LYS A 4 -1.24 26.78 -53.60
CA LYS A 4 -1.68 27.47 -54.83
C LYS A 4 -2.35 28.81 -54.51
N LYS A 5 -1.93 29.87 -55.19
CA LYS A 5 -2.73 31.10 -55.38
C LYS A 5 -3.00 31.32 -56.87
N SER A 6 -4.29 31.51 -57.12
CA SER A 6 -4.99 31.79 -58.36
C SER A 6 -4.43 32.99 -59.12
N GLN A 7 -4.07 32.78 -60.38
CA GLN A 7 -3.84 33.86 -61.35
C GLN A 7 -5.16 34.23 -62.05
N LEU A 8 -5.51 35.50 -61.92
CA LEU A 8 -6.55 36.19 -62.67
C LEU A 8 -6.16 36.32 -64.14
N LYS A 9 -7.06 35.89 -65.04
CA LYS A 9 -7.01 36.19 -66.48
C LYS A 9 -7.50 37.62 -66.70
N VAL A 10 -6.72 38.42 -67.41
CA VAL A 10 -7.21 39.58 -68.17
C VAL A 10 -6.86 39.34 -69.63
N LYS A 11 -7.90 39.18 -70.46
CA LYS A 11 -7.84 39.20 -71.92
C LYS A 11 -7.63 40.65 -72.37
N ALA A 12 -6.64 40.89 -73.21
CA ALA A 12 -6.61 42.05 -74.10
C ALA A 12 -6.54 41.53 -75.53
N ALA A 13 -7.61 41.79 -76.27
CA ALA A 13 -7.67 41.69 -77.71
C ALA A 13 -6.79 42.78 -78.34
N ASN A 14 -6.15 42.46 -79.45
CA ASN A 14 -5.95 43.32 -80.63
C ASN A 14 -5.00 42.61 -81.59
N VAL A 15 -5.55 42.02 -82.65
CA VAL A 15 -4.82 41.68 -83.87
C VAL A 15 -5.59 42.37 -84.99
N SER A 16 -4.95 43.39 -85.56
CA SER A 16 -5.46 44.14 -86.70
C SER A 16 -5.35 43.30 -87.97
N SER A 17 -6.44 43.29 -88.72
CA SER A 17 -6.54 42.86 -90.12
C SER A 17 -5.59 43.69 -90.98
N SER A 18 -4.77 43.03 -91.81
CA SER A 18 -4.11 43.68 -92.95
C SER A 18 -5.15 43.96 -94.04
N LEU A 19 -4.89 45.00 -94.80
CA LEU A 19 -5.72 45.51 -95.89
C LEU A 19 -4.74 45.70 -97.05
N ASP A 20 -4.71 44.72 -97.95
CA ASP A 20 -4.08 44.76 -99.26
C ASP A 20 -5.20 44.87 -100.29
N LEU A 21 -5.07 45.81 -101.24
CA LEU A 21 -5.72 45.93 -102.56
C LEU A 21 -5.26 47.30 -103.10
N GLU A 22 -4.11 47.34 -103.77
CA GLU A 22 -3.98 47.25 -105.24
C GLU A 22 -4.51 48.48 -105.98
N SER A 23 -3.55 49.10 -106.66
CA SER A 23 -3.56 50.21 -107.60
C SER A 23 -4.42 49.98 -108.83
N GLU A 24 -5.07 51.04 -109.34
CA GLU A 24 -5.32 51.22 -110.77
C GLU A 24 -5.14 52.68 -111.18
N ASP A 25 -4.14 52.91 -112.03
CA ASP A 25 -3.91 54.12 -112.82
C ASP A 25 -4.96 54.22 -113.94
N ILE A 26 -5.48 55.44 -114.19
CA ILE A 26 -6.20 55.74 -115.43
C ILE A 26 -5.58 56.99 -116.06
N SER A 27 -4.62 56.74 -116.95
CA SER A 27 -4.17 57.67 -117.98
C SER A 27 -5.22 57.74 -119.08
N LEU A 28 -5.59 58.95 -119.53
CA LEU A 28 -6.26 59.18 -120.81
C LEU A 28 -5.70 60.43 -121.48
N GLU A 29 -4.90 60.18 -122.51
CA GLU A 29 -4.43 61.11 -123.52
C GLU A 29 -5.16 60.72 -124.82
N THR A 30 -5.81 61.66 -125.52
CA THR A 30 -6.12 61.47 -126.96
C THR A 30 -6.36 62.80 -127.67
N THR A 31 -5.98 62.80 -128.95
CA THR A 31 -5.54 63.87 -129.85
C THR A 31 -6.63 64.45 -130.79
N VAL A 32 -6.44 65.74 -131.18
CA VAL A 32 -6.64 66.52 -132.47
C VAL A 32 -7.24 65.74 -133.70
N PRO A 33 -7.93 66.30 -134.77
CA PRO A 33 -7.75 67.64 -135.42
C PRO A 33 -8.90 68.31 -136.32
N THR A 34 -8.68 69.60 -136.66
CA THR A 34 -8.89 70.40 -137.94
C THR A 34 -10.20 70.59 -138.76
N THR A 35 -10.28 71.83 -139.35
CA THR A 35 -10.98 72.34 -140.58
C THR A 35 -12.48 72.73 -140.47
N GLU A 36 -13.07 73.74 -141.12
CA GLU A 36 -12.94 74.35 -142.47
C GLU A 36 -13.40 75.83 -142.55
N ASP A 37 -13.01 76.50 -143.64
CA ASP A 37 -13.38 77.83 -144.17
C ASP A 37 -14.79 77.93 -144.81
N VAL A 38 -15.43 79.12 -144.80
CA VAL A 38 -16.13 79.78 -145.95
C VAL A 38 -16.60 81.19 -145.50
N SER A 39 -16.20 82.32 -146.08
CA SER A 39 -16.34 82.89 -147.44
C SER A 39 -17.65 83.70 -147.68
N SER A 40 -17.49 84.74 -148.51
CA SER A 40 -18.22 86.02 -148.68
C SER A 40 -19.20 86.04 -149.89
N SER A 41 -19.87 87.21 -150.07
CA SER A 41 -20.41 87.86 -151.30
C SER A 41 -21.93 87.76 -151.56
N ASP A 42 -22.68 88.87 -151.57
CA ASP A 42 -22.96 89.88 -152.63
C ASP A 42 -24.36 89.60 -153.27
N GLU A 43 -25.19 90.50 -153.81
CA GLU A 43 -24.98 91.81 -154.46
C GLU A 43 -26.34 92.57 -154.64
N LEU A 44 -26.24 93.88 -154.84
CA LEU A 44 -27.00 94.78 -155.75
C LEU A 44 -28.46 95.28 -155.51
N ARG A 45 -28.50 96.63 -155.35
CA ARG A 45 -29.36 97.68 -156.00
C ARG A 45 -30.87 97.81 -155.64
N ASN A 46 -31.23 98.94 -155.02
CA ASN A 46 -31.89 100.09 -155.67
C ASN A 46 -32.34 101.21 -154.70
N GLY A 47 -32.03 102.47 -155.04
CA GLY A 47 -32.96 103.62 -154.96
C GLY A 47 -33.32 104.26 -153.60
N SER A 48 -32.44 105.14 -153.10
CA SER A 48 -32.73 106.47 -152.51
C SER A 48 -34.05 106.69 -151.74
N GLN A 49 -34.03 106.53 -150.40
CA GLN A 49 -34.77 107.30 -149.36
C GLN A 49 -35.04 106.51 -148.04
N LYS A 50 -34.68 105.23 -147.94
CA LYS A 50 -34.80 104.41 -146.69
C LYS A 50 -33.52 104.31 -145.82
N MET A 51 -32.40 104.90 -146.26
CA MET A 51 -31.06 104.65 -145.70
C MET A 51 -30.80 105.24 -144.30
N THR A 52 -31.53 106.28 -143.87
CA THR A 52 -31.17 107.06 -142.67
C THR A 52 -31.66 106.47 -141.36
N ARG A 53 -32.78 105.72 -141.34
CA ARG A 53 -33.33 105.10 -140.12
C ARG A 53 -32.60 103.80 -139.74
N GLN A 54 -32.24 103.00 -140.75
CA GLN A 54 -31.40 101.80 -140.59
C GLN A 54 -29.98 102.14 -140.12
N LEU A 55 -29.49 103.34 -140.38
CA LEU A 55 -28.16 103.76 -139.94
C LEU A 55 -28.07 103.97 -138.42
N ILE A 56 -29.15 104.48 -137.80
CA ILE A 56 -29.20 104.75 -136.35
C ILE A 56 -29.34 103.43 -135.59
N GLU A 57 -30.26 102.56 -136.04
CA GLU A 57 -30.45 101.21 -135.49
C GLU A 57 -29.18 100.35 -135.61
N LYS A 58 -28.46 100.45 -136.74
CA LYS A 58 -27.15 99.81 -136.94
C LYS A 58 -26.10 100.36 -135.96
N LYS A 59 -26.12 101.66 -135.64
CA LYS A 59 -25.20 102.26 -134.67
C LYS A 59 -25.51 101.87 -133.22
N GLU A 60 -26.80 101.80 -132.84
CA GLU A 60 -27.22 101.32 -131.52
C GLU A 60 -26.90 99.83 -131.33
N LEU A 61 -27.16 98.99 -132.33
CA LEU A 61 -26.78 97.58 -132.31
C LEU A 61 -25.26 97.41 -132.24
N LEU A 62 -24.49 98.23 -132.97
CA LEU A 62 -23.02 98.23 -132.88
C LEU A 62 -22.53 98.63 -131.48
N HIS A 63 -23.16 99.62 -130.85
CA HIS A 63 -22.83 100.04 -129.50
C HIS A 63 -23.19 98.98 -128.46
N ASN A 64 -24.36 98.35 -128.57
CA ASN A 64 -24.78 97.23 -127.72
C ASN A 64 -23.85 96.02 -127.87
N ILE A 65 -23.41 95.72 -129.10
CA ILE A 65 -22.40 94.67 -129.35
C ILE A 65 -21.06 95.04 -128.71
N GLN A 66 -20.64 96.30 -128.75
CA GLN A 66 -19.43 96.76 -128.07
C GLN A 66 -19.55 96.62 -126.55
N LEU A 67 -20.69 97.01 -125.97
CA LEU A 67 -20.99 96.83 -124.55
C LEU A 67 -20.96 95.35 -124.15
N LEU A 68 -21.64 94.48 -124.90
CA LEU A 68 -21.62 93.03 -124.65
C LEU A 68 -20.22 92.43 -124.81
N LYS A 69 -19.39 92.92 -125.74
CA LYS A 69 -17.98 92.52 -125.86
C LYS A 69 -17.16 92.94 -124.65
N ILE A 70 -17.40 94.14 -124.12
CA ILE A 70 -16.74 94.63 -122.91
C ILE A 70 -17.19 93.80 -121.71
N GLU A 71 -18.48 93.56 -121.52
CA GLU A 71 -19.00 92.70 -120.45
C GLU A 71 -18.47 91.27 -120.55
N LEU A 72 -18.43 90.69 -121.74
CA LEU A 72 -17.84 89.38 -121.98
C LEU A 72 -16.35 89.37 -121.61
N SER A 73 -15.60 90.40 -122.00
CA SER A 73 -14.18 90.51 -121.64
C SER A 73 -13.97 90.67 -120.13
N GLN A 74 -14.84 91.40 -119.44
CA GLN A 74 -14.81 91.55 -117.99
C GLN A 74 -15.18 90.26 -117.27
N LYS A 75 -16.19 89.53 -117.76
CA LYS A 75 -16.57 88.21 -117.23
C LYS A 75 -15.46 87.18 -117.47
N ASN A 76 -14.82 87.20 -118.63
CA ASN A 76 -13.65 86.36 -118.91
C ASN A 76 -12.49 86.70 -117.96
N LEU A 77 -12.20 87.99 -117.75
CA LEU A 77 -11.17 88.42 -116.80
C LEU A 77 -11.49 87.95 -115.37
N ILE A 78 -12.75 88.02 -114.94
CA ILE A 78 -13.17 87.50 -113.63
C ILE A 78 -12.98 85.99 -113.54
N ILE A 79 -13.35 85.24 -114.59
CA ILE A 79 -13.16 83.79 -114.65
C ILE A 79 -11.68 83.43 -114.58
N ASP A 80 -10.83 84.13 -115.32
CA ASP A 80 -9.40 83.87 -115.34
C ASP A 80 -8.74 84.22 -114.00
N ASN A 81 -9.18 85.28 -113.34
CA ASN A 81 -8.72 85.63 -112.00
C ASN A 81 -9.16 84.60 -110.96
N MET A 82 -10.42 84.14 -111.02
CA MET A 82 -10.91 83.05 -110.16
C MET A 82 -10.16 81.73 -110.40
N LYS A 83 -9.82 81.42 -111.65
CA LYS A 83 -8.99 80.25 -111.97
C LYS A 83 -7.59 80.39 -111.39
N ALA A 84 -6.97 81.57 -111.49
CA ALA A 84 -5.66 81.82 -110.88
C ALA A 84 -5.70 81.67 -109.35
N ASP A 85 -6.73 82.22 -108.69
CA ASP A 85 -6.93 82.07 -107.25
C ASP A 85 -7.14 80.60 -106.85
N HIS A 86 -7.93 79.84 -107.62
CA HIS A 86 -8.14 78.42 -107.37
C HIS A 86 -6.88 77.58 -107.63
N MET A 87 -6.13 77.88 -108.68
CA MET A 87 -4.84 77.22 -108.96
C MET A 87 -3.84 77.48 -107.83
N SER A 88 -3.69 78.73 -107.40
CA SER A 88 -2.88 79.10 -106.23
C SER A 88 -3.36 78.36 -104.98
N LYS A 89 -4.68 78.23 -104.79
CA LYS A 89 -5.23 77.51 -103.64
C LYS A 89 -4.95 76.01 -103.68
N ILE A 90 -4.97 75.40 -104.87
CA ILE A 90 -4.62 73.99 -105.07
C ILE A 90 -3.14 73.79 -104.72
N GLU A 91 -2.25 74.64 -105.25
CA GLU A 91 -0.81 74.59 -104.95
C GLU A 91 -0.54 74.71 -103.43
N GLU A 92 -1.18 75.65 -102.74
CA GLU A 92 -1.07 75.78 -101.28
C GLU A 92 -1.55 74.51 -100.52
N LEU A 93 -2.62 73.87 -101.00
CA LEU A 93 -3.17 72.67 -100.36
C LEU A 93 -2.30 71.45 -100.63
N GLU A 94 -1.71 71.35 -101.82
CA GLU A 94 -0.74 70.31 -102.18
C GLU A 94 0.56 70.44 -101.36
N GLU A 95 1.07 71.66 -101.19
CA GLU A 95 2.23 71.92 -100.32
C GLU A 95 1.92 71.51 -98.87
N LYS A 96 0.77 71.92 -98.33
CA LYS A 96 0.32 71.50 -96.99
C LYS A 96 0.15 69.99 -96.87
N LEU A 97 -0.40 69.33 -97.90
CA LEU A 97 -0.54 67.89 -97.91
C LEU A 97 0.83 67.22 -97.87
N ASN A 98 1.77 67.67 -98.71
CA ASN A 98 3.14 67.16 -98.73
C ASN A 98 3.86 67.37 -97.39
N ASP A 99 3.71 68.53 -96.76
CA ASP A 99 4.24 68.79 -95.42
C ASP A 99 3.66 67.84 -94.37
N THR A 100 2.34 67.62 -94.38
CA THR A 100 1.71 66.69 -93.43
C THR A 100 2.13 65.24 -93.67
N LEU A 101 2.32 64.83 -94.92
CA LEU A 101 2.84 63.51 -95.27
C LEU A 101 4.28 63.34 -94.80
N HIS A 102 5.13 64.35 -95.02
CA HIS A 102 6.50 64.33 -94.54
C HIS A 102 6.55 64.24 -93.01
N GLN A 103 5.76 65.05 -92.30
CA GLN A 103 5.66 65.00 -90.84
C GLN A 103 5.19 63.64 -90.33
N LYS A 104 4.17 63.04 -90.96
CA LYS A 104 3.71 61.68 -90.64
C LYS A 104 4.84 60.65 -90.82
N GLN A 105 5.60 60.75 -91.89
CA GLN A 105 6.70 59.82 -92.18
C GLN A 105 7.83 59.96 -91.17
N VAL A 106 8.20 61.20 -90.80
CA VAL A 106 9.17 61.48 -89.73
C VAL A 106 8.71 60.92 -88.39
N LEU A 107 7.44 61.13 -88.02
CA LEU A 107 6.86 60.59 -86.78
C LEU A 107 6.84 59.06 -86.77
N ALA A 108 6.47 58.43 -87.89
CA ALA A 108 6.48 56.98 -88.02
C ALA A 108 7.90 56.40 -87.84
N LEU A 109 8.92 57.00 -88.49
CA LEU A 109 10.32 56.59 -88.32
C LEU A 109 10.80 56.79 -86.89
N ARG A 110 10.41 57.89 -86.23
CA ARG A 110 10.76 58.15 -84.83
C ARG A 110 10.15 57.11 -83.90
N LEU A 111 8.88 56.73 -84.11
CA LEU A 111 8.19 55.74 -83.31
C LEU A 111 8.78 54.33 -83.52
N ASP A 112 9.09 53.96 -84.77
CA ASP A 112 9.73 52.68 -85.10
C ASP A 112 11.13 52.58 -84.47
N SER A 113 11.91 53.66 -84.53
CA SER A 113 13.22 53.75 -83.85
C SER A 113 13.09 53.58 -82.34
N GLN A 114 12.14 54.27 -81.70
CA GLN A 114 11.88 54.12 -80.26
C GLN A 114 11.43 52.70 -79.88
N LEU A 115 10.58 52.08 -80.69
CA LEU A 115 10.15 50.69 -80.50
C LEU A 115 11.33 49.72 -80.59
N LYS A 116 12.21 49.88 -81.58
CA LYS A 116 13.41 49.05 -81.74
C LYS A 116 14.35 49.18 -80.54
N VAL A 117 14.63 50.40 -80.08
CA VAL A 117 15.47 50.64 -78.89
C VAL A 117 14.85 49.99 -77.65
N ALA A 118 13.55 50.18 -77.42
CA ALA A 118 12.87 49.58 -76.27
C ALA A 118 12.87 48.03 -76.32
N GLN A 119 12.71 47.44 -77.51
CA GLN A 119 12.81 45.99 -77.69
C GLN A 119 14.23 45.47 -77.43
N GLU A 120 15.26 46.16 -77.90
CA GLU A 120 16.66 45.81 -77.65
C GLU A 120 17.03 45.94 -76.15
N GLU A 121 16.59 47.01 -75.48
CA GLU A 121 16.77 47.18 -74.04
C GLU A 121 16.07 46.09 -73.24
N ASN A 122 14.85 45.72 -73.59
CA ASN A 122 14.13 44.65 -72.91
C ASN A 122 14.83 43.30 -73.10
N ARG A 123 15.31 43.01 -74.32
CA ARG A 123 16.13 41.80 -74.60
C ARG A 123 17.41 41.78 -73.75
N LYS A 124 18.14 42.91 -73.67
CA LYS A 124 19.33 43.04 -72.82
C LYS A 124 19.00 42.81 -71.34
N GLN A 125 17.97 43.46 -70.82
CA GLN A 125 17.52 43.25 -69.43
C GLN A 125 17.05 41.82 -69.17
N GLN A 126 16.41 41.16 -70.12
CA GLN A 126 16.01 39.77 -69.99
C GLN A 126 17.21 38.84 -69.98
N SER A 127 18.24 39.10 -70.79
CA SER A 127 19.48 38.33 -70.78
C SER A 127 20.26 38.50 -69.47
N LEU A 128 20.36 39.73 -68.95
CA LEU A 128 20.97 40.02 -67.63
C LEU A 128 20.22 39.30 -66.51
N ARG A 129 18.89 39.40 -66.45
CA ARG A 129 18.08 38.70 -65.44
C ARG A 129 18.22 37.19 -65.52
N LYS A 130 18.36 36.61 -66.72
CA LYS A 130 18.62 35.17 -66.89
C LYS A 130 20.00 34.79 -66.35
N GLN A 131 21.03 35.56 -66.68
CA GLN A 131 22.38 35.32 -66.19
C GLN A 131 22.46 35.45 -64.66
N GLU A 132 21.84 36.48 -64.09
CA GLU A 132 21.74 36.66 -62.63
C GLU A 132 21.02 35.47 -61.98
N MET A 133 19.88 35.05 -62.54
CA MET A 133 19.15 33.87 -62.06
C MET A 133 20.01 32.60 -62.10
N GLU A 134 20.74 32.36 -63.19
CA GLU A 134 21.64 31.21 -63.33
C GLU A 134 22.76 31.24 -62.28
N THR A 135 23.36 32.40 -62.01
CA THR A 135 24.40 32.53 -60.97
C THR A 135 23.84 32.28 -59.56
N ILE A 136 22.63 32.76 -59.27
CA ILE A 136 21.95 32.52 -57.99
C ILE A 136 21.64 31.02 -57.84
N LEU A 137 21.11 30.39 -58.88
CA LEU A 137 20.79 28.95 -58.87
C LEU A 137 22.04 28.10 -58.65
N LEU A 138 23.14 28.42 -59.35
CA LEU A 138 24.41 27.71 -59.16
C LEU A 138 24.91 27.86 -57.72
N ARG A 139 24.86 29.06 -57.16
CA ARG A 139 25.25 29.31 -55.77
C ARG A 139 24.36 28.56 -54.78
N GLN A 140 23.05 28.53 -55.02
CA GLN A 140 22.10 27.79 -54.20
C GLN A 140 22.41 26.29 -54.22
N GLN A 141 22.68 25.71 -55.39
CA GLN A 141 23.02 24.31 -55.53
C GLN A 141 24.30 23.95 -54.75
N GLN A 142 25.34 24.80 -54.81
CA GLN A 142 26.56 24.62 -54.01
C GLN A 142 26.29 24.68 -52.49
N LEU A 143 25.43 25.60 -52.06
CA LEU A 143 25.04 25.71 -50.65
C LEU A 143 24.23 24.49 -50.18
N GLU A 144 23.32 23.98 -51.02
CA GLU A 144 22.55 22.77 -50.71
C GLU A 144 23.45 21.53 -50.62
N GLU A 145 24.43 21.40 -51.51
CA GLU A 145 25.39 20.30 -51.47
C GLU A 145 26.32 20.37 -50.25
N THR A 146 26.86 21.55 -49.94
CA THR A 146 27.68 21.73 -48.72
C THR A 146 26.87 21.47 -47.46
N ASN A 147 25.62 21.91 -47.40
CA ASN A 147 24.74 21.64 -46.25
C ASN A 147 24.43 20.15 -46.11
N ARG A 148 24.22 19.43 -47.22
CA ARG A 148 24.06 17.96 -47.21
C ARG A 148 25.30 17.27 -46.64
N GLN A 149 26.49 17.64 -47.09
CA GLN A 149 27.75 17.10 -46.58
C GLN A 149 27.97 17.39 -45.09
N LEU A 150 27.61 18.60 -44.63
CA LEU A 150 27.67 18.94 -43.20
C LEU A 150 26.70 18.09 -42.37
N CYS A 151 25.48 17.85 -42.87
CA CYS A 151 24.52 16.97 -42.22
C CYS A 151 25.03 15.52 -42.13
N GLU A 152 25.64 15.00 -43.20
CA GLU A 152 26.25 13.67 -43.24
C GLU A 152 27.39 13.55 -42.22
N LYS A 153 28.34 14.50 -42.21
CA LYS A 153 29.45 14.58 -41.25
C LYS A 153 28.96 14.69 -39.80
N ALA A 154 27.92 15.49 -39.54
CA ALA A 154 27.32 15.58 -38.22
C ALA A 154 26.66 14.25 -37.79
N GLY A 155 26.06 13.53 -38.74
CA GLY A 155 25.51 12.19 -38.52
C GLY A 155 26.59 11.16 -38.18
N GLU A 156 27.73 11.20 -38.88
CA GLU A 156 28.90 10.37 -38.61
C GLU A 156 29.47 10.62 -37.22
N LEU A 157 29.65 11.90 -36.86
CA LEU A 157 30.10 12.30 -35.52
C LEU A 157 29.18 11.74 -34.42
N ARG A 158 27.86 11.83 -34.60
CA ARG A 158 26.91 11.26 -33.62
C ARG A 158 27.00 9.74 -33.50
N ARG A 159 27.35 9.04 -34.58
CA ARG A 159 27.54 7.58 -34.55
C ARG A 159 28.86 7.21 -33.89
N SER A 160 29.93 7.94 -34.18
CA SER A 160 31.25 7.70 -33.58
C SER A 160 31.27 7.96 -32.07
N LEU A 161 30.44 8.89 -31.57
CA LEU A 161 30.31 9.18 -30.14
C LEU A 161 29.46 8.18 -29.34
N ARG A 162 28.96 7.08 -29.94
CA ARG A 162 28.17 6.06 -29.20
C ARG A 162 29.04 5.13 -28.36
N GLU A 163 30.24 4.83 -28.84
CA GLU A 163 31.17 3.89 -28.20
C GLU A 163 32.42 4.67 -27.79
N LEU A 164 32.44 5.08 -26.53
CA LEU A 164 33.49 5.92 -25.93
C LEU A 164 34.27 5.18 -24.84
N ASP A 165 33.95 3.92 -24.57
CA ASP A 165 34.68 3.10 -23.62
C ASP A 165 36.08 2.82 -24.18
N ILE A 166 37.10 3.31 -23.47
CA ILE A 166 38.51 3.12 -23.79
C ILE A 166 39.21 2.41 -22.63
N SER A 167 40.27 1.67 -22.93
CA SER A 167 41.14 1.07 -21.92
C SER A 167 41.98 2.13 -21.21
N HIS A 168 42.51 1.80 -20.04
CA HIS A 168 43.41 2.69 -19.30
C HIS A 168 44.66 3.05 -20.11
N ASP A 169 45.25 2.07 -20.80
CA ASP A 169 46.42 2.28 -21.66
C ASP A 169 46.10 3.27 -22.79
N ARG A 170 44.93 3.14 -23.42
CA ARG A 170 44.49 4.06 -24.45
C ARG A 170 44.20 5.46 -23.91
N TYR A 171 43.68 5.57 -22.69
CA TYR A 171 43.51 6.87 -22.03
C TYR A 171 44.87 7.57 -21.82
N LEU A 172 45.87 6.85 -21.32
CA LEU A 172 47.21 7.41 -21.10
C LEU A 172 47.84 7.89 -22.41
N GLU A 173 47.73 7.09 -23.47
CA GLU A 173 48.17 7.49 -24.81
C GLU A 173 47.51 8.80 -25.26
N LEU A 174 46.18 8.91 -25.15
CA LEU A 174 45.42 10.07 -25.61
C LEU A 174 45.65 11.32 -24.76
N ARG A 175 45.88 11.16 -23.45
CA ARG A 175 46.12 12.27 -22.50
C ARG A 175 47.39 13.05 -22.80
N ASP A 176 48.39 12.38 -23.38
CA ASP A 176 49.69 12.99 -23.66
C ASP A 176 49.71 13.76 -25.00
N PHE A 177 48.66 13.65 -25.81
CA PHE A 177 48.50 14.45 -27.03
C PHE A 177 47.79 15.79 -26.77
N PRO A 178 48.17 16.87 -27.48
CA PRO A 178 47.45 18.14 -27.41
C PRO A 178 46.06 18.03 -28.04
N GLU A 179 45.07 18.73 -27.46
CA GLU A 179 43.66 18.66 -27.85
C GLU A 179 43.42 18.95 -29.34
N ASP A 180 44.19 19.85 -29.94
CA ASP A 180 44.08 20.23 -31.36
C ASP A 180 44.43 19.11 -32.35
N ARG A 181 45.12 18.06 -31.88
CA ARG A 181 45.51 16.91 -32.70
C ARG A 181 44.61 15.70 -32.49
N LEU A 182 43.75 15.73 -31.47
CA LEU A 182 42.83 14.65 -31.18
C LEU A 182 41.62 14.74 -32.10
N SER A 183 41.13 13.59 -32.56
CA SER A 183 39.79 13.55 -33.14
C SER A 183 38.75 13.90 -32.06
N ILE A 184 37.61 14.47 -32.48
CA ILE A 184 36.52 14.79 -31.54
C ILE A 184 36.09 13.56 -30.74
N GLN A 185 36.10 12.37 -31.35
CA GLN A 185 35.79 11.11 -30.67
C GLN A 185 36.81 10.79 -29.58
N GLU A 186 38.10 10.86 -29.88
CA GLU A 186 39.17 10.56 -28.91
C GLU A 186 39.19 11.55 -27.75
N TYR A 187 39.00 12.84 -28.04
CA TYR A 187 38.89 13.87 -27.01
C TYR A 187 37.71 13.58 -26.07
N VAL A 188 36.53 13.31 -26.62
CA VAL A 188 35.34 13.00 -25.82
C VAL A 188 35.51 11.70 -25.05
N ALA A 189 36.11 10.67 -25.64
CA ALA A 189 36.38 9.39 -24.97
C ALA A 189 37.35 9.56 -23.80
N MET A 190 38.41 10.37 -23.96
CA MET A 190 39.34 10.70 -22.88
C MET A 190 38.63 11.41 -21.72
N ARG A 191 37.84 12.45 -21.99
CA ARG A 191 37.08 13.16 -20.96
C ARG A 191 36.02 12.28 -20.30
N PHE A 192 35.35 11.43 -21.08
CA PHE A 192 34.39 10.47 -20.56
C PHE A 192 35.06 9.48 -19.62
N TYR A 193 36.23 8.96 -19.99
CA TYR A 193 37.03 8.07 -19.15
C TYR A 193 37.40 8.73 -17.81
N GLU A 194 37.85 9.99 -17.81
CA GLU A 194 38.23 10.74 -16.60
C GLU A 194 37.08 10.86 -15.59
N VAL A 195 35.85 11.04 -16.07
CA VAL A 195 34.68 11.21 -15.20
C VAL A 195 34.07 9.86 -14.80
N VAL A 196 33.98 8.92 -15.74
CA VAL A 196 33.23 7.67 -15.55
C VAL A 196 34.03 6.61 -14.81
N THR A 197 35.34 6.52 -15.03
CA THR A 197 36.20 5.54 -14.36
C THR A 197 36.18 5.66 -12.83
N PRO A 198 36.39 6.85 -12.21
CA PRO A 198 36.34 6.96 -10.75
C PRO A 198 34.96 6.62 -10.18
N LEU A 199 33.87 6.99 -10.86
CA LEU A 199 32.52 6.62 -10.48
C LEU A 199 32.29 5.10 -10.57
N ARG A 200 32.81 4.45 -11.62
CA ARG A 200 32.76 2.98 -11.76
C ARG A 200 33.53 2.31 -10.63
N ASP A 201 34.66 2.84 -10.22
CA ASP A 201 35.46 2.30 -9.13
C ASP A 201 34.79 2.52 -7.77
N GLU A 202 34.19 3.69 -7.52
CA GLU A 202 33.38 3.93 -6.32
C GLU A 202 32.19 2.95 -6.23
N VAL A 203 31.49 2.70 -7.35
CA VAL A 203 30.40 1.72 -7.40
C VAL A 203 30.91 0.30 -7.08
N LYS A 204 32.08 -0.09 -7.60
CA LYS A 204 32.69 -1.39 -7.26
C LYS A 204 33.04 -1.45 -5.77
N GLU A 205 33.70 -0.43 -5.23
CA GLU A 205 34.04 -0.38 -3.80
C GLU A 205 32.80 -0.46 -2.90
N LEU A 206 31.76 0.31 -3.22
CA LEU A 206 30.49 0.28 -2.50
C LEU A 206 29.82 -1.09 -2.61
N SER A 207 29.90 -1.75 -3.77
CA SER A 207 29.36 -3.10 -3.95
C SER A 207 30.09 -4.12 -3.07
N VAL A 208 31.42 -4.04 -2.97
CA VAL A 208 32.24 -4.90 -2.10
C VAL A 208 31.92 -4.63 -0.63
N LYS A 209 31.89 -3.36 -0.21
CA LYS A 209 31.51 -2.96 1.16
C LYS A 209 30.11 -3.46 1.52
N LYS A 210 29.16 -3.40 0.57
CA LYS A 210 27.81 -3.94 0.77
C LYS A 210 27.85 -5.45 0.99
N SER A 211 28.60 -6.22 0.19
CA SER A 211 28.71 -7.67 0.38
C SER A 211 29.33 -8.02 1.73
N THR A 212 30.43 -7.37 2.13
CA THR A 212 31.10 -7.66 3.42
C THR A 212 30.18 -7.35 4.61
N LEU A 213 29.49 -6.20 4.60
CA LEU A 213 28.52 -5.87 5.64
C LEU A 213 27.34 -6.85 5.69
N THR A 214 26.93 -7.39 4.53
CA THR A 214 25.86 -8.39 4.47
C THR A 214 26.32 -9.70 5.10
N GLU A 215 27.55 -10.15 4.80
CA GLU A 215 28.16 -11.33 5.41
C GLU A 215 28.34 -11.17 6.93
N GLU A 216 28.85 -10.02 7.39
CA GLU A 216 28.96 -9.71 8.82
C GLU A 216 27.61 -9.74 9.54
N LEU A 217 26.57 -9.18 8.92
CA LEU A 217 25.21 -9.24 9.45
C LEU A 217 24.69 -10.67 9.56
N ASP A 218 24.96 -11.52 8.57
CA ASP A 218 24.54 -12.92 8.59
C ASP A 218 25.32 -13.75 9.62
N ILE A 219 26.62 -13.46 9.80
CA ILE A 219 27.42 -14.03 10.90
C ILE A 219 26.82 -13.63 12.25
N HIS A 220 26.53 -12.34 12.48
CA HIS A 220 25.93 -11.90 13.74
C HIS A 220 24.53 -12.50 13.97
N ARG A 221 23.72 -12.65 12.92
CA ARG A 221 22.43 -13.35 13.01
C ARG A 221 22.60 -14.82 13.41
N SER A 222 23.59 -15.51 12.85
CA SER A 222 23.88 -16.90 13.21
C SER A 222 24.37 -17.04 14.65
N GLN A 223 25.27 -16.14 15.09
CA GLN A 223 25.75 -16.08 16.48
C GLN A 223 24.61 -15.83 17.44
N MET A 224 23.72 -14.86 17.15
CA MET A 224 22.56 -14.57 17.98
C MET A 224 21.63 -15.79 18.11
N LYS A 225 21.38 -16.52 17.01
CA LYS A 225 20.59 -17.75 17.05
C LYS A 225 21.21 -18.80 17.96
N SER A 226 22.50 -19.09 17.79
CA SER A 226 23.21 -20.06 18.63
C SER A 226 23.22 -19.67 20.11
N LEU A 227 23.35 -18.38 20.42
CA LEU A 227 23.31 -17.88 21.78
C LEU A 227 21.90 -18.03 22.38
N MET A 228 20.85 -17.72 21.63
CA MET A 228 19.47 -17.93 22.08
C MET A 228 19.18 -19.42 22.34
N GLU A 229 19.62 -20.32 21.46
CA GLU A 229 19.47 -21.77 21.63
C GLU A 229 20.17 -22.24 22.92
N SER A 230 21.43 -21.83 23.13
CA SER A 230 22.17 -22.17 24.36
C SER A 230 21.51 -21.60 25.62
N TYR A 231 20.95 -20.39 25.55
CA TYR A 231 20.23 -19.78 26.67
C TYR A 231 18.93 -20.55 26.99
N GLU A 232 18.19 -20.99 25.98
CA GLU A 232 16.99 -21.79 26.15
C GLU A 232 17.32 -23.16 26.76
N GLU A 233 18.41 -23.79 26.33
CA GLU A 233 18.90 -25.05 26.90
C GLU A 233 19.29 -24.90 28.38
N GLU A 234 20.09 -23.89 28.72
CA GLU A 234 20.45 -23.58 30.11
C GLU A 234 19.21 -23.29 30.97
N ARG A 235 18.23 -22.56 30.42
CA ARG A 235 16.96 -22.30 31.09
C ARG A 235 16.21 -23.61 31.38
N ARG A 236 16.17 -24.55 30.43
CA ARG A 236 15.55 -25.88 30.63
C ARG A 236 16.29 -26.68 31.70
N LEU A 237 17.62 -26.78 31.60
CA LEU A 237 18.46 -27.50 32.57
C LEU A 237 18.30 -26.92 33.99
N ARG A 238 18.26 -25.60 34.13
CA ARG A 238 18.00 -24.94 35.41
C ARG A 238 16.64 -25.36 35.99
N THR A 239 15.57 -25.36 35.19
CA THR A 239 14.26 -25.79 35.69
C THR A 239 14.23 -27.25 36.11
N GLU A 240 14.93 -28.13 35.39
CA GLU A 240 15.05 -29.54 35.77
C GLU A 240 15.83 -29.72 37.09
N LEU A 241 16.92 -28.98 37.28
CA LEU A 241 17.69 -28.96 38.52
C LEU A 241 16.87 -28.42 39.69
N GLU A 242 16.10 -27.34 39.49
CA GLU A 242 15.21 -26.80 40.51
C GLU A 242 14.16 -27.83 40.95
N LEU A 243 13.53 -28.54 40.00
CA LEU A 243 12.60 -29.63 40.31
C LEU A 243 13.28 -30.79 41.04
N ARG A 244 14.51 -31.15 40.67
CA ARG A 244 15.27 -32.20 41.35
C ARG A 244 15.62 -31.79 42.79
N CYS A 245 16.03 -30.54 43.01
CA CYS A 245 16.30 -29.99 44.34
C CYS A 245 15.04 -30.01 45.22
N GLN A 246 13.88 -29.65 44.67
CA GLN A 246 12.61 -29.73 45.40
C GLN A 246 12.28 -31.17 45.81
N LYS A 247 12.43 -32.14 44.90
CA LYS A 247 12.22 -33.57 45.21
C LYS A 247 13.15 -34.06 46.32
N LEU A 248 14.46 -33.78 46.20
CA LEU A 248 15.44 -34.15 47.21
C LEU A 248 15.16 -33.50 48.56
N THR A 249 14.62 -32.27 48.58
CA THR A 249 14.23 -31.58 49.82
C THR A 249 13.08 -32.31 50.52
N LEU A 250 12.08 -32.77 49.75
CA LEU A 250 10.96 -33.57 50.28
C LEU A 250 11.45 -34.93 50.80
N GLU A 251 12.27 -35.65 50.04
CA GLU A 251 12.86 -36.93 50.46
C GLU A 251 13.69 -36.78 51.74
N LEU A 252 14.44 -35.68 51.87
CA LEU A 252 15.21 -35.36 53.06
C LEU A 252 14.30 -35.05 54.27
N ALA A 253 13.16 -34.38 54.06
CA ALA A 253 12.18 -34.16 55.11
C ALA A 253 11.54 -35.48 55.59
N ASP A 254 11.12 -36.33 54.66
CA ASP A 254 10.53 -37.65 54.97
C ASP A 254 11.51 -38.54 55.74
N THR A 255 12.77 -38.57 55.32
CA THR A 255 13.81 -39.36 56.01
C THR A 255 14.09 -38.81 57.41
N LYS A 256 14.15 -37.49 57.59
CA LYS A 256 14.26 -36.86 58.92
C LYS A 256 13.08 -37.23 59.81
N GLN A 257 11.85 -37.19 59.30
CA GLN A 257 10.67 -37.58 60.06
C GLN A 257 10.76 -39.05 60.50
N ARG A 258 11.13 -39.98 59.60
CA ARG A 258 11.29 -41.40 59.94
C ARG A 258 12.35 -41.63 61.00
N ILE A 259 13.46 -40.88 60.95
CA ILE A 259 14.50 -40.94 61.98
C ILE A 259 13.95 -40.46 63.32
N GLN A 260 13.26 -39.30 63.36
CA GLN A 260 12.64 -38.76 64.57
C GLN A 260 11.63 -39.72 65.19
N GLU A 261 10.77 -40.34 64.38
CA GLU A 261 9.82 -41.37 64.85
C GLU A 261 10.54 -42.59 65.43
N GLY A 262 11.63 -43.02 64.80
CA GLY A 262 12.49 -44.08 65.28
C GLY A 262 13.18 -43.74 66.61
N ASP A 263 13.70 -42.53 66.75
CA ASP A 263 14.32 -42.02 67.97
C ASP A 263 13.31 -41.94 69.11
N TYR A 264 12.13 -41.36 68.87
CA TYR A 264 11.04 -41.32 69.84
C TYR A 264 10.65 -42.72 70.36
N ARG A 265 10.54 -43.71 69.46
CA ARG A 265 10.28 -45.10 69.87
C ARG A 265 11.41 -45.67 70.71
N ARG A 266 12.67 -45.41 70.34
CA ARG A 266 13.85 -45.88 71.07
C ARG A 266 13.96 -45.27 72.46
N GLU A 267 13.73 -43.97 72.59
CA GLU A 267 13.82 -43.24 73.87
C GLU A 267 12.72 -43.63 74.85
N ASN A 268 11.50 -43.90 74.36
CA ASN A 268 10.36 -44.27 75.22
C ASN A 268 10.34 -45.75 75.61
N TYR A 269 11.00 -46.62 74.85
CA TYR A 269 10.99 -48.06 75.11
C TYR A 269 11.48 -48.43 76.53
N PRO A 270 12.57 -47.87 77.09
CA PRO A 270 12.97 -48.14 78.46
C PRO A 270 11.92 -47.76 79.51
N MET A 271 11.20 -46.66 79.33
CA MET A 271 10.14 -46.23 80.25
C MET A 271 8.96 -47.19 80.20
N LEU A 272 8.43 -47.46 79.00
CA LEU A 272 7.38 -48.46 78.78
C LEU A 272 7.78 -49.84 79.32
N LYS A 273 9.04 -50.24 79.11
CA LYS A 273 9.56 -51.50 79.64
C LYS A 273 9.56 -51.51 81.17
N ARG A 274 10.01 -50.43 81.83
CA ARG A 274 9.98 -50.30 83.29
C ARG A 274 8.56 -50.32 83.84
N GLU A 275 7.63 -49.58 83.25
CA GLU A 275 6.21 -49.60 83.63
C GLU A 275 5.64 -51.02 83.50
N ARG A 276 5.90 -51.68 82.36
CA ARG A 276 5.52 -53.07 82.12
C ARG A 276 6.12 -54.02 83.16
N ASP A 277 7.42 -53.92 83.43
CA ASP A 277 8.11 -54.74 84.42
C ASP A 277 7.56 -54.51 85.84
N THR A 278 7.16 -53.27 86.15
CA THR A 278 6.57 -52.88 87.43
C THR A 278 5.17 -53.48 87.58
N CYS A 279 4.31 -53.33 86.58
CA CYS A 279 3.00 -53.97 86.55
C CYS A 279 3.10 -55.50 86.62
N GLU A 280 4.09 -56.11 85.95
CA GLU A 280 4.35 -57.56 86.06
C GLU A 280 4.75 -57.96 87.49
N ALA A 281 5.56 -57.15 88.18
CA ALA A 281 5.96 -57.40 89.56
C ALA A 281 4.78 -57.27 90.53
N GLU A 282 3.99 -56.21 90.42
CA GLU A 282 2.76 -55.99 91.19
C GLU A 282 1.76 -57.13 90.99
N LEU A 283 1.58 -57.58 89.74
CA LEU A 283 0.70 -58.70 89.41
C LEU A 283 1.19 -60.01 90.05
N LYS A 284 2.51 -60.27 90.06
CA LYS A 284 3.10 -61.43 90.76
C LYS A 284 2.91 -61.34 92.27
N GLU A 285 3.09 -60.16 92.86
CA GLU A 285 2.88 -59.97 94.29
C GLU A 285 1.41 -60.16 94.69
N LEU A 286 0.48 -59.60 93.90
CA LEU A 286 -0.96 -59.74 94.13
C LEU A 286 -1.39 -61.20 94.04
N LYS A 287 -0.86 -61.96 93.07
CA LYS A 287 -1.09 -63.41 92.97
C LYS A 287 -0.62 -64.16 94.22
N ARG A 288 0.59 -63.87 94.73
CA ARG A 288 1.08 -64.48 95.98
C ARG A 288 0.20 -64.13 97.18
N ARG A 289 -0.21 -62.87 97.31
CA ARG A 289 -1.12 -62.43 98.38
C ARG A 289 -2.45 -63.17 98.29
N PHE A 290 -3.00 -63.29 97.09
CA PHE A 290 -4.23 -64.06 96.85
C PHE A 290 -4.06 -65.54 97.23
N GLU A 291 -2.97 -66.19 96.82
CA GLU A 291 -2.66 -67.57 97.21
C GLU A 291 -2.55 -67.73 98.73
N THR A 292 -1.87 -66.81 99.43
CA THR A 292 -1.79 -66.85 100.91
C THR A 292 -3.14 -66.66 101.58
N LEU A 293 -3.99 -65.78 101.02
CA LEU A 293 -5.33 -65.53 101.52
C LEU A 293 -6.25 -66.74 101.29
N ASP A 294 -6.11 -67.43 100.15
CA ASP A 294 -6.86 -68.64 99.87
C ASP A 294 -6.45 -69.78 100.81
N LEU A 295 -5.15 -69.94 101.09
CA LEU A 295 -4.66 -70.87 102.10
C LEU A 295 -5.20 -70.55 103.51
N SER A 296 -5.21 -69.29 103.92
CA SER A 296 -5.75 -68.92 105.24
C SER A 296 -7.27 -69.09 105.29
N HIS A 297 -8.00 -68.74 104.23
CA HIS A 297 -9.43 -68.95 104.11
C HIS A 297 -9.79 -70.44 104.18
N THR A 298 -9.06 -71.32 103.49
CA THR A 298 -9.27 -72.77 103.58
C THR A 298 -8.97 -73.31 104.97
N ALA A 299 -7.93 -72.82 105.66
CA ALA A 299 -7.65 -73.18 107.05
C ALA A 299 -8.78 -72.75 108.01
N LEU A 300 -9.18 -71.48 107.96
CA LEU A 300 -10.30 -70.95 108.77
C LEU A 300 -11.61 -71.70 108.49
N THR A 301 -11.86 -72.08 107.24
CA THR A 301 -13.04 -72.88 106.87
C THR A 301 -12.99 -74.26 107.53
N ARG A 302 -11.81 -74.89 107.63
CA ARG A 302 -11.62 -76.16 108.34
C ARG A 302 -11.82 -75.99 109.85
N GLU A 303 -11.25 -74.96 110.47
CA GLU A 303 -11.43 -74.66 111.90
C GLU A 303 -12.90 -74.38 112.24
N ARG A 304 -13.58 -73.58 111.42
CA ARG A 304 -15.03 -73.38 111.55
C ARG A 304 -15.78 -74.71 111.47
N ASN A 305 -15.40 -75.62 110.57
CA ASN A 305 -16.01 -76.95 110.48
C ASN A 305 -15.77 -77.81 111.73
N THR A 306 -14.57 -77.78 112.31
CA THR A 306 -14.27 -78.53 113.54
C THR A 306 -15.05 -77.97 114.72
N LEU A 307 -15.04 -76.65 114.90
CA LEU A 307 -15.85 -75.98 115.92
C LEU A 307 -17.34 -76.27 115.75
N SER A 308 -17.87 -76.25 114.52
CA SER A 308 -19.26 -76.60 114.25
C SER A 308 -19.59 -78.05 114.64
N LYS A 309 -18.65 -79.00 114.45
CA LYS A 309 -18.81 -80.38 114.90
C LYS A 309 -18.78 -80.48 116.42
N GLU A 310 -17.83 -79.81 117.07
CA GLU A 310 -17.74 -79.75 118.53
C GLU A 310 -19.01 -79.17 119.15
N VAL A 311 -19.52 -78.05 118.62
CA VAL A 311 -20.81 -77.47 119.02
C VAL A 311 -21.93 -78.49 118.89
N ALA A 312 -22.02 -79.22 117.78
CA ALA A 312 -23.03 -80.26 117.61
C ALA A 312 -22.89 -81.40 118.64
N THR A 313 -21.67 -81.84 118.96
CA THR A 313 -21.44 -82.86 120.00
C THR A 313 -21.79 -82.37 121.39
N LEU A 314 -21.46 -81.11 121.73
CA LEU A 314 -21.84 -80.49 122.99
C LEU A 314 -23.35 -80.35 123.09
N GLN A 315 -24.03 -79.91 122.03
CA GLN A 315 -25.49 -79.88 121.99
C GLN A 315 -26.12 -81.25 122.24
N GLN A 316 -25.59 -82.32 121.65
CA GLN A 316 -26.04 -83.70 121.93
C GLN A 316 -25.83 -84.09 123.39
N SER A 317 -24.65 -83.81 123.97
CA SER A 317 -24.36 -84.09 125.40
C SER A 317 -25.31 -83.33 126.35
N VAL A 318 -25.59 -82.06 126.06
CA VAL A 318 -26.54 -81.24 126.84
C VAL A 318 -27.94 -81.83 126.76
N THR A 319 -28.36 -82.28 125.59
CA THR A 319 -29.67 -82.93 125.40
C THR A 319 -29.74 -84.24 126.20
N LEU A 320 -28.66 -85.01 126.26
CA LEU A 320 -28.59 -86.24 127.06
C LEU A 320 -28.68 -85.93 128.56
N LEU A 321 -27.89 -84.96 129.04
CA LEU A 321 -27.92 -84.52 130.43
C LEU A 321 -29.28 -83.95 130.85
N GLN A 322 -30.00 -83.28 129.93
CA GLN A 322 -31.37 -82.84 130.18
C GLN A 322 -32.31 -84.02 130.40
N LYS A 323 -32.20 -85.10 129.60
CA LYS A 323 -32.99 -86.33 129.80
C LYS A 323 -32.64 -87.01 131.12
N ASP A 324 -31.37 -87.08 131.49
CA ASP A 324 -30.93 -87.64 132.78
C ASP A 324 -31.46 -86.81 133.95
N LYS A 325 -31.40 -85.48 133.85
CA LYS A 325 -31.99 -84.56 134.84
C LYS A 325 -33.50 -84.81 134.99
N GLU A 326 -34.23 -84.93 133.89
CA GLU A 326 -35.68 -85.22 133.92
C GLU A 326 -36.00 -86.60 134.50
N TYR A 327 -35.16 -87.61 134.23
CA TYR A 327 -35.28 -88.95 134.79
C TYR A 327 -35.05 -88.93 136.32
N LEU A 328 -33.96 -88.32 136.78
CA LEU A 328 -33.65 -88.16 138.20
C LEU A 328 -34.71 -87.32 138.92
N HIS A 329 -35.22 -86.26 138.28
CA HIS A 329 -36.30 -85.45 138.85
C HIS A 329 -37.58 -86.28 139.05
N ARG A 330 -37.94 -87.14 138.09
CA ARG A 330 -39.05 -88.10 138.24
C ARG A 330 -38.82 -89.08 139.38
N GLN A 331 -37.63 -89.70 139.48
CA GLN A 331 -37.29 -90.58 140.60
C GLN A 331 -37.36 -89.86 141.95
N ASN A 332 -36.85 -88.62 142.03
CA ASN A 332 -36.86 -87.84 143.26
C ASN A 332 -38.30 -87.50 143.68
N MET A 333 -39.16 -87.14 142.74
CA MET A 333 -40.59 -86.96 142.98
C MET A 333 -41.27 -88.23 143.50
N GLU A 334 -40.99 -89.40 142.91
CA GLU A 334 -41.51 -90.70 143.41
C GLU A 334 -41.04 -91.01 144.83
N LEU A 335 -39.74 -90.77 145.13
CA LEU A 335 -39.19 -90.95 146.47
C LEU A 335 -39.79 -89.97 147.47
N ASN A 336 -39.97 -88.70 147.12
CA ASN A 336 -40.63 -87.72 147.97
C ASN A 336 -42.07 -88.12 148.29
N VAL A 337 -42.83 -88.62 147.30
CA VAL A 337 -44.19 -89.12 147.53
C VAL A 337 -44.18 -90.34 148.48
N ARG A 338 -43.21 -91.26 148.33
CA ARG A 338 -43.06 -92.40 149.26
C ARG A 338 -42.66 -91.95 150.67
N CYS A 339 -41.71 -91.02 150.79
CA CYS A 339 -41.30 -90.44 152.06
C CYS A 339 -42.48 -89.77 152.76
N ALA A 340 -43.23 -88.92 152.07
CA ALA A 340 -44.44 -88.30 152.62
C ALA A 340 -45.46 -89.36 153.09
N HIS A 341 -45.61 -90.47 152.36
CA HIS A 341 -46.51 -91.54 152.76
C HIS A 341 -46.06 -92.30 154.02
N GLU A 342 -44.75 -92.54 154.17
CA GLU A 342 -44.19 -93.14 155.39
C GLU A 342 -44.16 -92.14 156.56
N GLU A 343 -43.96 -90.85 156.32
CA GLU A 343 -44.09 -89.77 157.31
C GLU A 343 -45.52 -89.70 157.85
N ASP A 344 -46.54 -89.68 156.97
CA ASP A 344 -47.95 -89.74 157.36
C ASP A 344 -48.28 -90.98 158.20
N ARG A 345 -47.66 -92.13 157.88
CA ARG A 345 -47.83 -93.38 158.62
C ARG A 345 -47.15 -93.29 159.99
N LEU A 346 -45.97 -92.66 160.05
CA LEU A 346 -45.21 -92.46 161.27
C LEU A 346 -45.93 -91.49 162.20
N GLU A 347 -46.46 -90.38 161.70
CA GLU A 347 -47.30 -89.45 162.48
C GLU A 347 -48.52 -90.16 163.07
N ARG A 348 -49.23 -90.99 162.29
CA ARG A 348 -50.36 -91.79 162.81
C ARG A 348 -49.93 -92.73 163.94
N LEU A 349 -48.78 -93.38 163.83
CA LEU A 349 -48.23 -94.24 164.89
C LEU A 349 -47.78 -93.42 166.11
N GLN A 350 -47.27 -92.21 165.90
CA GLN A 350 -46.83 -91.31 166.95
C GLN A 350 -48.02 -90.78 167.77
N VAL A 351 -49.13 -90.42 167.10
CA VAL A 351 -50.39 -90.08 167.77
C VAL A 351 -50.89 -91.25 168.60
N GLN A 352 -50.89 -92.47 168.05
CA GLN A 352 -51.24 -93.68 168.81
C GLN A 352 -50.33 -93.89 170.03
N LEU A 353 -49.03 -93.66 169.89
CA LEU A 353 -48.07 -93.77 170.98
C LEU A 353 -48.35 -92.72 172.08
N GLU A 354 -48.56 -91.45 171.72
CA GLU A 354 -48.86 -90.39 172.67
C GLU A 354 -50.19 -90.60 173.39
N ASP A 355 -51.22 -91.11 172.70
CA ASP A 355 -52.48 -91.52 173.34
C ASP A 355 -52.27 -92.66 174.34
N THR A 356 -51.42 -93.65 174.02
CA THR A 356 -51.07 -94.72 174.99
C THR A 356 -50.22 -94.22 176.16
N LYS A 357 -49.32 -93.25 175.94
CA LYS A 357 -48.54 -92.62 177.02
C LYS A 357 -49.42 -91.78 177.93
N LYS A 358 -50.35 -90.97 177.40
CA LYS A 358 -51.34 -90.24 178.20
C LYS A 358 -52.21 -91.17 179.01
N ALA A 359 -52.73 -92.25 178.41
CA ALA A 359 -53.47 -93.27 179.14
C ALA A 359 -52.63 -93.90 180.28
N ARG A 360 -51.32 -94.07 180.07
CA ARG A 360 -50.37 -94.57 181.08
C ARG A 360 -50.06 -93.52 182.16
N GLU A 361 -49.89 -92.25 181.81
CA GLU A 361 -49.60 -91.14 182.73
C GLU A 361 -50.83 -90.81 183.59
N GLU A 362 -52.04 -90.81 183.03
CA GLU A 362 -53.29 -90.72 183.80
C GLU A 362 -53.46 -91.89 184.78
N ALA A 363 -52.98 -93.09 184.42
CA ALA A 363 -52.94 -94.23 185.32
C ALA A 363 -51.88 -94.06 186.44
N TYR A 364 -50.71 -93.50 186.13
CA TYR A 364 -49.66 -93.20 187.11
C TYR A 364 -50.03 -92.04 188.04
N GLU A 365 -50.68 -90.97 187.56
CA GLU A 365 -51.18 -89.88 188.40
C GLU A 365 -52.29 -90.36 189.36
N LYS A 366 -53.16 -91.28 188.92
CA LYS A 366 -54.11 -91.95 189.82
C LYS A 366 -53.40 -92.77 190.90
N TYR A 367 -52.29 -93.42 190.56
CA TYR A 367 -51.49 -94.24 191.48
C TYR A 367 -50.67 -93.40 192.48
N ILE A 368 -50.11 -92.27 192.06
CA ILE A 368 -49.35 -91.37 192.94
C ILE A 368 -50.28 -90.58 193.88
N ASN A 369 -51.46 -90.16 193.40
CA ASN A 369 -52.49 -89.56 194.25
C ASN A 369 -53.01 -90.52 195.33
N THR A 370 -52.80 -91.83 195.20
CA THR A 370 -53.14 -92.82 196.24
C THR A 370 -52.05 -93.01 197.29
N ILE A 371 -50.81 -92.54 197.06
CA ILE A 371 -49.69 -92.68 198.00
C ILE A 371 -49.50 -91.44 198.90
N ILE A 372 -50.16 -90.31 198.61
CA ILE A 372 -50.27 -89.13 199.51
C ILE A 372 -51.25 -89.37 200.70
N SER A 373 -51.57 -90.61 201.08
CA SER A 373 -52.48 -90.87 202.22
C SER A 373 -52.18 -92.13 203.04
N ILE A 374 -50.91 -92.36 203.40
CA ILE A 374 -50.42 -92.95 204.67
C ILE A 374 -49.07 -92.30 204.97
#